data_AF-R9L2R9-F1
#
_entry.id   AF-R9L2R9-F1
#
_cell.length_a   1.000
_cell.length_b   1.000
_cell.length_c   1.000
_cell.angle_alpha   90.00
_cell.angle_beta   90.00
_cell.angle_gamma   90.00
#
_symmetry.space_group_name_H-M   'P 1'
#
loop_
_entity.id
_entity.type
_entity.pdbx_description
1 polymer ?
#
loop_
_entity_poly.entity_id
_entity_poly.type
_entity_poly.pdbx_seq_one_letter_code
_entity_poly.pdbx_strand_id
1 'polypeptide(L)'
;MPQSMENYYQEAGRAGRDGENARCILLFAAKDVMINKFLLDKKVFEGTDADDIDLIKQRDVHRLRVMEGYCRTTSCLRNYILEYLGERTSAPCDNCGNCHREYSEADMTDDAKWVINCVAETKGRYGQNIVIGTLLGANRARLKEVGATAYKSYGVLAHRKETDLRLLINQMLAEAYIVQTDGEYSVLRMGDISGLRSKDTRIIVRTFVEKEKTVSDTGKKKRSTDTLTGAGFKLFEKLRQLRLVIAKEEAMPPYIIFSDKTLIDMCAKVPRDRQEMLTVSGVAETKFKKYGERFLAAVTEYVSENPDAVISIQVENE
;
A
#
# COMPACT_ATOMS: atom_id res chain seq x y z
N MET A 1 2.72 13.30 4.25
CA MET A 1 3.28 12.67 5.47
C MET A 1 4.78 12.97 5.58
N PRO A 2 5.27 13.47 6.74
CA PRO A 2 6.70 13.65 6.99
C PRO A 2 7.51 12.35 6.93
N GLN A 3 8.85 12.44 6.92
CA GLN A 3 9.75 11.27 6.91
C GLN A 3 10.03 10.70 8.30
N SER A 4 9.74 11.45 9.36
CA SER A 4 9.94 11.01 10.74
C SER A 4 8.97 11.71 11.70
N MET A 5 8.82 11.14 12.91
CA MET A 5 8.03 11.73 13.98
C MET A 5 8.63 13.03 14.52
N GLU A 6 9.96 13.17 14.55
CA GLU A 6 10.62 14.39 15.00
C GLU A 6 10.31 15.56 14.07
N ASN A 7 10.38 15.35 12.75
CA ASN A 7 10.04 16.38 11.78
C ASN A 7 8.58 16.80 11.94
N TYR A 8 7.67 15.83 12.06
CA TYR A 8 6.27 16.11 12.31
C TYR A 8 6.05 16.91 13.59
N TYR A 9 6.67 16.50 14.71
CA TYR A 9 6.54 17.16 16.00
C TYR A 9 7.07 18.60 15.97
N GLN A 10 8.23 18.82 15.34
CA GLN A 10 8.82 20.15 15.20
C GLN A 10 7.97 21.08 14.32
N GLU A 11 7.40 20.57 13.22
CA GLU A 11 6.53 21.35 12.34
C GLU A 11 5.18 21.65 12.99
N ALA A 12 4.52 20.64 13.54
CA ALA A 12 3.24 20.76 14.24
C ALA A 12 3.35 21.68 15.47
N GLY A 13 4.46 21.59 16.22
CA GLY A 13 4.73 22.41 17.41
C GLY A 13 5.01 23.89 17.13
N ARG A 14 4.98 24.33 15.86
CA ARG A 14 4.98 25.77 15.52
C ARG A 14 3.62 26.42 15.72
N ALA A 15 2.54 25.64 15.73
CA ALA A 15 1.19 26.13 15.91
C ALA A 15 0.89 26.41 17.40
N GLY A 16 0.08 27.44 17.70
CA GLY A 16 -0.40 27.72 19.06
C GLY A 16 0.68 28.13 20.06
N ARG A 17 1.77 28.79 19.62
CA ARG A 17 2.86 29.27 20.51
C ARG A 17 2.43 30.40 21.44
N ASP A 18 1.34 31.05 21.13
CA ASP A 18 0.60 32.00 21.96
C ASP A 18 -0.21 31.33 23.07
N GLY A 19 -0.31 29.99 23.07
CA GLY A 19 -1.10 29.21 24.03
C GLY A 19 -2.57 29.06 23.63
N GLU A 20 -2.98 29.66 22.51
CA GLU A 20 -4.34 29.56 22.01
C GLU A 20 -4.61 28.20 21.31
N ASN A 21 -5.89 27.88 21.14
CA ASN A 21 -6.30 26.65 20.47
C ASN A 21 -5.79 26.61 19.03
N ALA A 22 -5.00 25.58 18.72
CA ALA A 22 -4.50 25.31 17.38
C ALA A 22 -4.86 23.90 16.92
N ARG A 23 -4.94 23.71 15.59
CA ARG A 23 -5.24 22.41 14.99
C ARG A 23 -4.15 21.99 14.02
N CYS A 24 -3.60 20.80 14.23
CA CYS A 24 -2.66 20.16 13.31
C CYS A 24 -3.40 19.09 12.50
N ILE A 25 -3.41 19.23 11.18
CA ILE A 25 -4.08 18.27 10.27
C ILE A 25 -3.01 17.62 9.40
N LEU A 26 -2.86 16.30 9.52
CA LEU A 26 -1.99 15.50 8.67
C LEU A 26 -2.82 14.77 7.61
N LEU A 27 -2.52 15.02 6.34
CA LEU A 27 -3.06 14.26 5.22
C LEU A 27 -2.12 13.09 4.89
N PHE A 28 -2.70 11.90 4.80
CA PHE A 28 -1.97 10.66 4.57
C PHE A 28 -2.62 9.82 3.47
N ALA A 29 -1.79 9.34 2.56
CA ALA A 29 -2.13 8.25 1.66
C ALA A 29 -1.01 7.19 1.68
N ALA A 30 -1.36 5.91 1.49
CA ALA A 30 -0.38 4.83 1.47
C ALA A 30 0.74 5.01 0.42
N LYS A 31 0.45 5.73 -0.67
CA LYS A 31 1.45 6.10 -1.69
C LYS A 31 2.56 7.02 -1.15
N ASP A 32 2.28 7.82 -0.12
CA ASP A 32 3.26 8.76 0.46
C ASP A 32 4.42 8.01 1.11
N VAL A 33 4.14 6.83 1.69
CA VAL A 33 5.17 5.94 2.23
C VAL A 33 6.12 5.47 1.12
N MET A 34 5.58 5.13 -0.05
CA MET A 34 6.39 4.70 -1.19
C MET A 34 7.26 5.82 -1.74
N ILE A 35 6.73 7.06 -1.78
CA ILE A 35 7.50 8.25 -2.15
C ILE A 35 8.64 8.48 -1.16
N ASN A 36 8.36 8.44 0.14
CA ASN A 36 9.40 8.62 1.17
C ASN A 36 10.47 7.53 1.12
N LYS A 37 10.11 6.25 0.93
CA LYS A 37 11.07 5.16 0.73
C LYS A 37 11.98 5.42 -0.47
N PHE A 38 11.40 5.89 -1.58
CA PHE A 38 12.16 6.25 -2.77
C PHE A 38 13.13 7.42 -2.50
N LEU A 39 12.68 8.48 -1.83
CA LEU A 39 13.53 9.63 -1.49
C LEU A 39 14.70 9.25 -0.58
N LEU A 40 14.46 8.35 0.39
CA LEU A 40 15.51 7.85 1.29
C LEU A 40 16.54 6.99 0.55
N ASP A 41 16.09 6.17 -0.41
CA ASP A 41 16.99 5.36 -1.24
C ASP A 41 17.89 6.21 -2.14
N LYS A 42 17.41 7.37 -2.59
CA LYS A 42 18.15 8.34 -3.41
C LYS A 42 18.97 9.35 -2.62
N LYS A 43 19.02 9.23 -1.29
CA LYS A 43 19.77 10.16 -0.45
C LYS A 43 21.27 10.01 -0.74
N VAL A 44 21.91 11.15 -1.05
CA VAL A 44 23.35 11.22 -1.31
C VAL A 44 24.08 11.48 0.00
N PHE A 45 25.13 10.71 0.26
CA PHE A 45 25.93 10.80 1.49
C PHE A 45 27.37 11.20 1.13
N GLU A 46 27.56 12.50 0.86
CA GLU A 46 28.89 13.05 0.57
C GLU A 46 29.76 13.09 1.83
N GLY A 47 31.01 12.62 1.73
CA GLY A 47 31.97 12.66 2.84
C GLY A 47 31.60 11.80 4.06
N THR A 48 30.74 10.80 3.90
CA THR A 48 30.34 9.86 4.95
C THR A 48 30.93 8.48 4.66
N ASP A 49 31.46 7.81 5.68
CA ASP A 49 32.02 6.46 5.56
C ASP A 49 30.93 5.42 5.26
N ALA A 50 31.29 4.33 4.58
CA ALA A 50 30.33 3.32 4.12
C ALA A 50 29.54 2.66 5.27
N ASP A 51 30.21 2.35 6.38
CA ASP A 51 29.57 1.74 7.56
C ASP A 51 28.56 2.71 8.22
N ASP A 52 28.89 4.01 8.25
CA ASP A 52 28.00 5.05 8.76
C ASP A 52 26.79 5.27 7.83
N ILE A 53 26.98 5.16 6.51
CA ILE A 53 25.88 5.27 5.53
C ILE A 53 24.82 4.20 5.81
N ASP A 54 25.23 2.95 6.02
CA ASP A 54 24.29 1.87 6.25
C ASP A 54 23.54 2.03 7.58
N LEU A 55 24.24 2.46 8.65
CA LEU A 55 23.60 2.79 9.92
C LEU A 55 22.59 3.94 9.79
N ILE A 56 22.93 4.99 9.03
CA ILE A 56 22.02 6.12 8.79
C ILE A 56 20.78 5.66 8.02
N LYS A 57 20.96 4.86 6.96
CA LYS A 57 19.84 4.31 6.18
C LYS A 57 18.92 3.46 7.05
N GLN A 58 19.46 2.59 7.90
CA GLN A 58 18.66 1.79 8.83
C GLN A 58 17.84 2.66 9.78
N ARG A 59 18.46 3.72 10.33
CA ARG A 59 17.76 4.68 11.20
C ARG A 59 16.67 5.46 10.48
N ASP A 60 16.92 5.90 9.25
CA ASP A 60 15.94 6.63 8.43
C ASP A 60 14.74 5.73 8.06
N VAL A 61 14.98 4.46 7.73
CA VAL A 61 13.91 3.46 7.50
C VAL A 61 13.08 3.24 8.76
N HIS A 62 13.75 3.11 9.92
CA HIS A 62 13.06 2.94 11.21
C HIS A 62 12.17 4.15 11.52
N ARG A 63 12.69 5.38 11.39
CA ARG A 63 11.94 6.62 11.59
C ARG A 63 10.72 6.73 10.68
N LEU A 64 10.86 6.36 9.41
CA LEU A 64 9.74 6.35 8.47
C LEU A 64 8.68 5.32 8.87
N ARG A 65 9.09 4.13 9.36
CA ARG A 65 8.16 3.10 9.85
C ARG A 65 7.36 3.61 11.05
N VAL A 66 8.00 4.31 11.98
CA VAL A 66 7.32 4.89 13.15
C VAL A 66 6.32 5.99 12.72
N MET A 67 6.69 6.86 11.78
CA MET A 67 5.77 7.86 11.22
C MET A 67 4.59 7.22 10.46
N GLU A 68 4.83 6.13 9.73
CA GLU A 68 3.74 5.36 9.12
C GLU A 68 2.81 4.77 10.18
N GLY A 69 3.36 4.27 11.29
CA GLY A 69 2.60 3.79 12.46
C GLY A 69 1.69 4.87 13.03
N TYR A 70 2.20 6.08 13.24
CA TYR A 70 1.40 7.23 13.69
C TYR A 70 0.24 7.55 12.74
N CYS A 71 0.44 7.44 11.42
CA CYS A 71 -0.62 7.71 10.44
C CYS A 71 -1.71 6.62 10.39
N ARG A 72 -1.40 5.41 10.88
CA ARG A 72 -2.30 4.25 10.83
C ARG A 72 -2.94 3.91 12.17
N THR A 73 -2.40 4.40 13.28
CA THR A 73 -2.87 4.04 14.61
C THR A 73 -4.30 4.53 14.86
N THR A 74 -5.05 3.73 15.60
CA THR A 74 -6.34 4.09 16.18
C THR A 74 -6.22 4.53 17.64
N SER A 75 -5.02 4.45 18.22
CA SER A 75 -4.74 4.89 19.58
C SER A 75 -4.67 6.42 19.66
N CYS A 76 -4.62 6.96 20.88
CA CYS A 76 -4.46 8.40 21.10
C CYS A 76 -3.20 8.93 20.40
N LEU A 77 -3.36 9.91 19.50
CA LEU A 77 -2.24 10.47 18.73
C LEU A 77 -1.24 11.20 19.63
N ARG A 78 -1.71 11.88 20.69
CA ARG A 78 -0.80 12.54 21.64
C ARG A 78 0.04 11.51 22.38
N ASN A 79 -0.58 10.44 22.86
CA ASN A 79 0.15 9.40 23.60
C ASN A 79 1.20 8.73 22.71
N TYR A 80 0.89 8.49 21.43
CA TYR A 80 1.87 7.97 20.46
C TYR A 80 3.11 8.88 20.35
N ILE A 81 2.92 10.21 20.32
CA ILE A 81 4.03 11.18 20.28
C ILE A 81 4.82 11.15 21.60
N LEU A 82 4.13 11.16 22.74
CA LEU A 82 4.76 11.18 24.06
C LEU A 82 5.58 9.91 24.32
N GLU A 83 5.02 8.73 24.02
CA GLU A 83 5.71 7.45 24.15
C GLU A 83 6.92 7.35 23.21
N TYR A 84 6.81 7.88 21.99
CA TYR A 84 7.94 7.99 21.07
C TYR A 84 9.10 8.82 21.66
N LEU A 85 8.78 9.88 22.41
CA LEU A 85 9.76 10.73 23.09
C LEU A 85 10.20 10.17 24.47
N GLY A 86 9.74 8.97 24.85
CA GLY A 86 10.10 8.31 26.10
C GLY A 86 9.27 8.73 27.31
N GLU A 87 8.18 9.47 27.11
CA GLU A 87 7.25 9.85 28.17
C GLU A 87 6.19 8.77 28.42
N ARG A 88 5.82 8.57 29.68
CA ARG A 88 4.77 7.61 30.05
C ARG A 88 3.39 8.27 29.99
N THR A 89 2.42 7.57 29.42
CA THR A 89 1.03 8.02 29.38
C THR A 89 0.14 7.14 30.25
N SER A 90 -0.90 7.72 30.85
CA SER A 90 -1.83 6.99 31.73
C SER A 90 -3.27 6.99 31.21
N ALA A 91 -3.66 8.01 30.44
CA ALA A 91 -5.00 8.15 29.88
C ALA A 91 -4.94 8.75 28.46
N PRO A 92 -5.96 8.52 27.62
CA PRO A 92 -6.11 9.23 26.34
C PRO A 92 -6.19 10.74 26.53
N CYS A 93 -5.68 11.51 25.58
CA CYS A 93 -5.57 12.97 25.73
C CYS A 93 -6.87 13.77 25.59
N ASP A 94 -7.96 13.11 25.20
CA ASP A 94 -9.26 13.70 24.88
C ASP A 94 -9.25 14.99 24.01
N ASN A 95 -8.22 15.14 23.16
CA ASN A 95 -8.05 16.33 22.33
C ASN A 95 -7.33 16.02 21.01
N CYS A 96 -7.54 14.81 20.47
CA CYS A 96 -7.05 14.44 19.16
C CYS A 96 -8.15 13.74 18.36
N GLY A 97 -8.01 13.75 17.03
CA GLY A 97 -9.02 13.17 16.14
C GLY A 97 -9.33 11.70 16.44
N ASN A 98 -8.37 10.96 17.00
CA ASN A 98 -8.60 9.57 17.40
C ASN A 98 -9.38 9.44 18.71
N CYS A 99 -9.26 10.35 19.67
CA CYS A 99 -10.04 10.29 20.92
C CYS A 99 -11.53 10.59 20.65
N HIS A 100 -11.82 11.43 19.66
CA HIS A 100 -13.17 11.90 19.35
C HIS A 100 -13.82 11.14 18.19
N ARG A 101 -13.31 9.94 17.87
CA ARG A 101 -13.88 9.08 16.83
C ARG A 101 -14.59 7.87 17.43
N GLU A 102 -15.59 7.39 16.71
CA GLU A 102 -16.23 6.11 16.97
C GLU A 102 -15.45 4.97 16.33
N TYR A 103 -15.28 3.89 17.08
CA TYR A 103 -14.57 2.69 16.65
C TYR A 103 -15.44 1.46 16.80
N SER A 104 -15.29 0.54 15.87
CA SER A 104 -15.70 -0.85 16.04
C SER A 104 -14.49 -1.69 16.40
N GLU A 105 -14.68 -2.61 17.33
CA GLU A 105 -13.66 -3.56 17.74
C GLU A 105 -14.05 -4.96 17.28
N ALA A 106 -13.07 -5.68 16.73
CA ALA A 106 -13.24 -7.06 16.34
C ALA A 106 -12.18 -7.90 17.06
N ASP A 107 -12.62 -8.92 17.80
CA ASP A 107 -11.73 -9.96 18.27
C ASP A 107 -11.32 -10.83 17.06
N MET A 108 -10.04 -10.78 16.73
CA MET A 108 -9.42 -11.49 15.62
C MET A 108 -8.34 -12.45 16.11
N THR A 109 -8.44 -12.92 17.36
CA THR A 109 -7.45 -13.81 17.99
C THR A 109 -7.27 -15.11 17.21
N ASP A 110 -8.36 -15.74 16.75
CA ASP A 110 -8.27 -16.98 15.98
C ASP A 110 -7.77 -16.74 14.55
N ASP A 111 -8.14 -15.61 13.95
CA ASP A 111 -7.62 -15.19 12.65
C ASP A 111 -6.09 -14.97 12.72
N ALA A 112 -5.60 -14.40 13.83
CA ALA A 112 -4.17 -14.18 14.06
C ALA A 112 -3.38 -15.50 14.09
N LYS A 113 -3.93 -16.54 14.73
CA LYS A 113 -3.32 -17.88 14.71
C LYS A 113 -3.20 -18.42 13.29
N TRP A 114 -4.22 -18.19 12.46
CA TRP A 114 -4.16 -18.55 11.04
C TRP A 114 -3.13 -17.73 10.25
N VAL A 115 -2.97 -16.43 10.56
CA VAL A 115 -1.88 -15.62 9.99
C VAL A 115 -0.52 -16.24 10.35
N ILE A 116 -0.29 -16.60 11.61
CA ILE A 116 0.95 -17.26 12.05
C ILE A 116 1.16 -18.59 11.32
N ASN A 117 0.13 -19.44 11.22
CA ASN A 117 0.19 -20.70 10.48
C ASN A 117 0.58 -20.48 9.01
N CYS A 118 -0.03 -19.50 8.35
CA CYS A 118 0.30 -19.16 6.97
C CYS A 118 1.74 -18.65 6.82
N VAL A 119 2.22 -17.82 7.75
CA VAL A 119 3.62 -17.35 7.77
C VAL A 119 4.59 -18.52 7.98
N ALA A 120 4.23 -19.50 8.81
CA ALA A 120 4.99 -20.72 9.01
C ALA A 120 5.01 -21.62 7.76
N GLU A 121 3.86 -21.86 7.11
CA GLU A 121 3.75 -22.67 5.88
C GLU A 121 4.53 -22.04 4.71
N THR A 122 4.50 -20.71 4.61
CA THR A 122 5.29 -19.95 3.62
C THR A 122 6.77 -19.86 3.95
N LYS A 123 7.20 -20.38 5.12
CA LYS A 123 8.58 -20.35 5.62
C LYS A 123 9.18 -18.94 5.62
N GLY A 124 8.34 -17.93 5.85
CA GLY A 124 8.71 -16.52 5.85
C GLY A 124 9.34 -16.00 4.56
N ARG A 125 8.98 -16.57 3.40
CA ARG A 125 9.53 -16.20 2.08
C ARG A 125 8.73 -15.15 1.33
N TYR A 126 7.53 -14.82 1.81
CA TYR A 126 6.60 -13.97 1.07
C TYR A 126 6.10 -12.80 1.90
N GLY A 127 5.81 -11.70 1.21
CA GLY A 127 5.23 -10.50 1.80
C GLY A 127 3.72 -10.60 2.03
N GLN A 128 3.17 -9.54 2.63
CA GLN A 128 1.77 -9.43 3.07
C GLN A 128 0.75 -9.79 1.99
N ASN A 129 0.97 -9.40 0.73
CA ASN A 129 0.01 -9.66 -0.36
C ASN A 129 -0.18 -11.16 -0.67
N ILE A 130 0.87 -11.96 -0.53
CA ILE A 130 0.77 -13.42 -0.71
C ILE A 130 0.10 -14.04 0.50
N VAL A 131 0.52 -13.67 1.71
CA VAL A 131 -0.08 -14.19 2.97
C VAL A 131 -1.58 -13.93 3.01
N ILE A 132 -2.01 -12.70 2.74
CA ILE A 132 -3.44 -12.35 2.68
C ILE A 132 -4.14 -13.10 1.54
N GLY A 133 -3.53 -13.14 0.36
CA GLY A 133 -4.10 -13.84 -0.80
C GLY A 133 -4.32 -15.33 -0.53
N THR A 134 -3.38 -15.98 0.16
CA THR A 134 -3.49 -17.37 0.62
C THR A 134 -4.65 -17.51 1.59
N LEU A 135 -4.68 -16.72 2.68
CA LEU A 135 -5.71 -16.81 3.72
C LEU A 135 -7.14 -16.60 3.18
N LEU A 136 -7.31 -15.70 2.21
CA LEU A 136 -8.59 -15.45 1.54
C LEU A 136 -8.96 -16.48 0.47
N GLY A 137 -8.02 -17.34 0.07
CA GLY A 137 -8.26 -18.28 -1.03
C GLY A 137 -8.39 -17.58 -2.38
N ALA A 138 -7.64 -16.50 -2.59
CA ALA A 138 -7.77 -15.70 -3.81
C ALA A 138 -7.31 -16.50 -5.05
N ASN A 139 -8.05 -16.37 -6.14
CA ASN A 139 -7.68 -16.97 -7.43
C ASN A 139 -6.73 -16.03 -8.20
N ARG A 140 -5.45 -16.01 -7.81
CA ARG A 140 -4.39 -15.20 -8.46
C ARG A 140 -3.32 -16.13 -9.04
N ALA A 141 -2.86 -15.86 -10.27
CA ALA A 141 -1.81 -16.66 -10.93
C ALA A 141 -0.57 -16.85 -10.05
N ARG A 142 -0.11 -15.76 -9.42
CA ARG A 142 1.03 -15.77 -8.51
C ARG A 142 0.87 -16.72 -7.31
N LEU A 143 -0.35 -16.93 -6.80
CA LEU A 143 -0.59 -17.85 -5.68
C LEU A 143 -0.49 -19.31 -6.13
N LYS A 144 -0.88 -19.61 -7.36
CA LYS A 144 -0.70 -20.94 -7.96
C LYS A 144 0.78 -21.23 -8.21
N GLU A 145 1.51 -20.27 -8.77
CA GLU A 145 2.96 -20.39 -9.02
C GLU A 145 3.76 -20.73 -7.77
N VAL A 146 3.45 -20.10 -6.63
CA VAL A 146 4.15 -20.35 -5.37
C VAL A 146 3.64 -21.57 -4.61
N GLY A 147 2.65 -22.29 -5.16
CA GLY A 147 2.05 -23.47 -4.54
C GLY A 147 1.17 -23.17 -3.33
N ALA A 148 0.69 -21.92 -3.18
CA ALA A 148 -0.10 -21.53 -2.01
C ALA A 148 -1.44 -22.27 -1.88
N THR A 149 -1.98 -22.76 -3.00
CA THR A 149 -3.22 -23.55 -3.03
C THR A 149 -3.11 -24.90 -2.31
N ALA A 150 -1.89 -25.38 -2.03
CA ALA A 150 -1.66 -26.62 -1.29
C ALA A 150 -1.53 -26.42 0.23
N TYR A 151 -1.48 -25.17 0.70
CA TYR A 151 -1.36 -24.86 2.12
C TYR A 151 -2.68 -25.07 2.87
N LYS A 152 -2.60 -25.54 4.11
CA LYS A 152 -3.78 -25.70 4.98
C LYS A 152 -4.43 -24.36 5.28
N SER A 153 -3.65 -23.29 5.28
CA SER A 153 -4.14 -21.92 5.48
C SER A 153 -4.88 -21.35 4.25
N TYR A 154 -4.91 -22.04 3.10
CA TYR A 154 -5.53 -21.52 1.89
C TYR A 154 -7.06 -21.43 2.03
N GLY A 155 -7.60 -20.21 1.91
CA GLY A 155 -9.05 -19.97 1.95
C GLY A 155 -9.71 -20.04 3.32
N VAL A 156 -8.96 -20.31 4.39
CA VAL A 156 -9.53 -20.49 5.74
C VAL A 156 -10.23 -19.23 6.26
N LEU A 157 -9.76 -18.05 5.83
CA LEU A 157 -10.33 -16.76 6.21
C LEU A 157 -11.14 -16.12 5.07
N ALA A 158 -11.70 -16.91 4.15
CA ALA A 158 -12.50 -16.40 3.03
C ALA A 158 -13.74 -15.57 3.44
N HIS A 159 -14.19 -15.70 4.69
CA HIS A 159 -15.28 -14.92 5.27
C HIS A 159 -14.87 -13.48 5.68
N ARG A 160 -13.56 -13.17 5.71
CA ARG A 160 -13.02 -11.85 6.05
C ARG A 160 -12.79 -10.99 4.81
N LYS A 161 -12.73 -9.67 5.00
CA LYS A 161 -12.30 -8.76 3.95
C LYS A 161 -10.78 -8.65 3.93
N GLU A 162 -10.21 -8.34 2.76
CA GLU A 162 -8.78 -8.05 2.62
C GLU A 162 -8.34 -6.89 3.51
N THR A 163 -9.21 -5.89 3.73
CA THR A 163 -8.97 -4.77 4.63
C THR A 163 -8.78 -5.21 6.08
N ASP A 164 -9.59 -6.14 6.55
CA ASP A 164 -9.58 -6.60 7.95
C ASP A 164 -8.29 -7.38 8.23
N LEU A 165 -7.88 -8.23 7.29
CA LEU A 165 -6.62 -8.96 7.39
C LEU A 165 -5.39 -8.04 7.31
N ARG A 166 -5.46 -6.93 6.57
CA ARG A 166 -4.39 -5.92 6.59
C ARG A 166 -4.28 -5.26 7.96
N LEU A 167 -5.41 -4.90 8.58
CA LEU A 167 -5.45 -4.32 9.91
C LEU A 167 -4.93 -5.30 10.97
N LEU A 168 -5.36 -6.56 10.90
CA LEU A 168 -4.85 -7.63 11.75
C LEU A 168 -3.34 -7.80 11.63
N ILE A 169 -2.80 -7.90 10.42
CA ILE A 169 -1.35 -8.04 10.20
C ILE A 169 -0.60 -6.82 10.74
N ASN A 170 -1.15 -5.60 10.58
CA ASN A 170 -0.52 -4.41 11.14
C ASN A 170 -0.52 -4.44 12.67
N GLN A 171 -1.60 -4.89 13.31
CA GLN A 171 -1.67 -5.08 14.76
C GLN A 171 -0.63 -6.10 15.23
N MET A 172 -0.52 -7.24 14.53
CA MET A 172 0.46 -8.28 14.85
C MET A 172 1.92 -7.84 14.62
N LEU A 173 2.17 -6.93 13.68
CA LEU A 173 3.48 -6.28 13.50
C LEU A 173 3.79 -5.34 14.67
N ALA A 174 2.81 -4.57 15.14
CA ALA A 174 2.97 -3.65 16.26
C ALA A 174 3.26 -4.39 17.58
N GLU A 175 2.61 -5.53 17.80
CA GLU A 175 2.83 -6.41 18.95
C GLU A 175 4.01 -7.38 18.78
N ALA A 176 4.77 -7.27 17.68
CA ALA A 176 5.93 -8.10 17.36
C ALA A 176 5.67 -9.63 17.28
N TYR A 177 4.41 -10.07 17.14
CA TYR A 177 4.08 -11.48 16.83
C TYR A 177 4.57 -11.90 15.45
N ILE A 178 4.62 -10.94 14.52
CA ILE A 178 5.28 -11.08 13.22
C ILE A 178 6.25 -9.93 13.04
N VAL A 179 7.29 -10.18 12.26
CA VAL A 179 8.27 -9.17 11.88
C VAL A 179 8.33 -9.07 10.37
N GLN A 180 8.59 -7.88 9.88
CA GLN A 180 8.72 -7.60 8.46
C GLN A 180 10.18 -7.27 8.15
N THR A 181 10.78 -7.99 7.21
CA THR A 181 12.19 -7.76 6.84
C THR A 181 12.38 -6.46 6.08
N ASP A 182 13.54 -5.85 6.26
CA ASP A 182 14.02 -4.73 5.47
C ASP A 182 14.56 -5.22 4.11
N GLY A 183 14.44 -4.39 3.07
CA GLY A 183 14.92 -4.68 1.70
C GLY A 183 13.89 -4.45 0.59
N GLU A 184 14.32 -4.60 -0.67
CA GLU A 184 13.52 -4.39 -1.89
C GLU A 184 12.30 -5.33 -1.94
N TYR A 185 12.41 -6.53 -1.34
CA TYR A 185 11.33 -7.50 -1.18
C TYR A 185 11.08 -7.78 0.30
N SER A 186 10.17 -7.00 0.88
CA SER A 186 9.81 -7.14 2.28
C SER A 186 8.94 -8.38 2.52
N VAL A 187 9.44 -9.32 3.32
CA VAL A 187 8.76 -10.59 3.65
C VAL A 187 8.31 -10.61 5.11
N LEU A 188 7.24 -11.34 5.40
CA LEU A 188 6.76 -11.54 6.77
C LEU A 188 7.42 -12.77 7.38
N ARG A 189 7.94 -12.66 8.60
CA ARG A 189 8.48 -13.76 9.40
C ARG A 189 7.79 -13.79 10.76
N MET A 190 7.86 -14.94 11.44
CA MET A 190 7.38 -15.03 12.82
C MET A 190 8.30 -14.21 13.74
N GLY A 191 7.69 -13.46 14.65
CA GLY A 191 8.35 -12.82 15.78
C GLY A 191 8.12 -13.63 17.06
N ASP A 192 7.92 -12.95 18.19
CA ASP A 192 7.66 -13.62 19.47
C ASP A 192 6.19 -13.99 19.63
N ILE A 193 5.82 -15.22 19.27
CA ILE A 193 4.45 -15.74 19.36
C ILE A 193 4.10 -16.37 20.72
N SER A 194 4.97 -16.25 21.74
CA SER A 194 4.75 -16.87 23.06
C SER A 194 3.42 -16.43 23.67
N GLY A 195 3.09 -15.14 23.55
CA GLY A 195 1.83 -14.57 24.01
C GLY A 195 0.59 -15.20 23.36
N LEU A 196 0.67 -15.60 22.08
CA LEU A 196 -0.47 -16.19 21.35
C LEU A 196 -0.81 -17.63 21.77
N ARG A 197 0.06 -18.27 22.55
CA ARG A 197 -0.19 -19.60 23.11
C ARG A 197 -1.03 -19.55 24.37
N SER A 198 -1.11 -18.39 25.03
CA SER A 198 -1.96 -18.20 26.20
C SER A 198 -3.44 -18.20 25.78
N LYS A 199 -4.30 -18.82 26.59
CA LYS A 199 -5.76 -18.79 26.38
C LYS A 199 -6.36 -17.42 26.67
N ASP A 200 -5.66 -16.60 27.45
CA ASP A 200 -6.14 -15.29 27.89
C ASP A 200 -5.79 -14.16 26.91
N THR A 201 -4.92 -14.44 25.93
CA THR A 201 -4.51 -13.44 24.95
C THR A 201 -5.64 -13.14 23.99
N ARG A 202 -5.89 -11.84 23.79
CA ARG A 202 -6.87 -11.33 22.84
C ARG A 202 -6.19 -10.36 21.87
N ILE A 203 -6.32 -10.61 20.57
CA ILE A 203 -5.95 -9.64 19.54
C ILE A 203 -7.22 -8.91 19.11
N ILE A 204 -7.36 -7.69 19.62
CA ILE A 204 -8.46 -6.81 19.30
C ILE A 204 -8.01 -5.85 18.20
N VAL A 205 -8.65 -5.94 17.04
CA VAL A 205 -8.44 -5.01 15.94
C VAL A 205 -9.49 -3.91 16.03
N ARG A 206 -9.04 -2.66 16.16
CA ARG A 206 -9.89 -1.48 16.19
C ARG A 206 -9.96 -0.87 14.79
N THR A 207 -11.16 -0.55 14.33
CA THR A 207 -11.38 0.09 13.03
C THR A 207 -12.29 1.29 13.21
N PHE A 208 -12.12 2.32 12.39
CA PHE A 208 -13.05 3.44 12.40
C PHE A 208 -14.40 3.00 11.84
N VAL A 209 -15.49 3.39 12.49
CA VAL A 209 -16.82 3.26 11.89
C VAL A 209 -16.91 4.33 10.80
N GLU A 210 -16.84 3.91 9.53
CA GLU A 210 -17.26 4.80 8.45
C GLU A 210 -18.77 5.00 8.64
N LYS A 211 -19.19 6.19 9.09
CA LYS A 211 -20.60 6.58 9.01
C LYS A 211 -21.02 6.30 7.57
N GLU A 212 -22.02 5.43 7.41
CA GLU A 212 -22.55 5.08 6.11
C GLU A 212 -22.72 6.39 5.36
N LYS A 213 -21.88 6.60 4.33
CA LYS A 213 -22.24 7.58 3.32
C LYS A 213 -23.59 7.09 2.85
N THR A 214 -24.63 7.89 3.05
CA THR A 214 -25.92 7.67 2.40
C THR A 214 -25.59 7.24 0.99
N VAL A 215 -25.84 5.96 0.72
CA VAL A 215 -25.54 5.37 -0.57
C VAL A 215 -26.59 5.99 -1.48
N SER A 216 -26.29 7.21 -1.96
CA SER A 216 -26.69 7.57 -3.30
C SER A 216 -26.13 6.44 -4.14
N ASP A 217 -27.06 5.70 -4.73
CA ASP A 217 -26.87 4.55 -5.59
C ASP A 217 -25.87 4.90 -6.70
N THR A 218 -24.59 4.81 -6.35
CA THR A 218 -23.48 4.87 -7.27
C THR A 218 -23.03 3.43 -7.31
N GLY A 219 -23.64 2.71 -8.25
CA GLY A 219 -23.52 1.27 -8.43
C GLY A 219 -22.10 0.78 -8.23
N LYS A 220 -21.99 -0.45 -7.69
CA LYS A 220 -20.77 -1.25 -7.54
C LYS A 220 -19.63 -0.67 -8.38
N LYS A 221 -18.62 -0.04 -7.75
CA LYS A 221 -17.39 0.35 -8.44
C LYS A 221 -16.80 -0.89 -9.10
N LYS A 222 -17.13 -1.09 -10.38
CA LYS A 222 -16.50 -2.06 -11.26
C LYS A 222 -15.00 -1.83 -11.13
N ARG A 223 -14.22 -2.90 -10.94
CA ARG A 223 -12.77 -2.76 -10.95
C ARG A 223 -12.40 -2.18 -12.31
N SER A 224 -11.44 -1.25 -12.33
CA SER A 224 -11.05 -0.53 -13.56
C SER A 224 -10.68 -1.46 -14.72
N THR A 225 -10.36 -2.73 -14.46
CA THR A 225 -10.04 -3.76 -15.47
C THR A 225 -11.27 -4.47 -16.04
N ASP A 226 -12.46 -4.30 -15.46
CA ASP A 226 -13.69 -5.00 -15.89
C ASP A 226 -14.19 -4.52 -17.26
N THR A 227 -13.66 -3.40 -17.78
CA THR A 227 -13.91 -2.91 -19.14
C THR A 227 -13.01 -3.56 -20.19
N LEU A 228 -11.96 -4.27 -19.77
CA LEU A 228 -11.00 -4.90 -20.68
C LEU A 228 -11.42 -6.35 -20.96
N THR A 229 -11.33 -6.75 -22.23
CA THR A 229 -11.48 -8.15 -22.61
C THR A 229 -10.23 -8.95 -22.22
N GLY A 230 -10.21 -10.26 -22.49
CA GLY A 230 -9.00 -11.08 -22.35
C GLY A 230 -7.81 -10.57 -23.18
N ALA A 231 -8.07 -9.99 -24.36
CA ALA A 231 -7.04 -9.34 -25.17
C ALA A 231 -6.63 -7.98 -24.59
N GLY A 232 -7.57 -7.21 -24.05
CA GLY A 232 -7.26 -5.97 -23.33
C GLY A 232 -6.37 -6.19 -22.11
N PHE A 233 -6.58 -7.27 -21.37
CA PHE A 233 -5.74 -7.62 -20.22
C PHE A 233 -4.30 -7.96 -20.65
N LYS A 234 -4.12 -8.66 -21.77
CA LYS A 234 -2.78 -8.96 -22.32
C LYS A 234 -2.04 -7.69 -22.73
N LEU A 235 -2.71 -6.75 -23.41
CA LEU A 235 -2.14 -5.44 -23.71
C LEU A 235 -1.77 -4.69 -22.42
N PHE A 236 -2.67 -4.65 -21.44
CA PHE A 236 -2.42 -3.99 -20.16
C PHE A 236 -1.16 -4.52 -19.46
N GLU A 237 -0.97 -5.84 -19.42
CA GLU A 237 0.26 -6.44 -18.84
C GLU A 237 1.50 -6.09 -19.67
N LYS A 238 1.43 -6.05 -21.02
CA LYS A 238 2.55 -5.59 -21.88
C LYS A 238 2.94 -4.13 -21.55
N LEU A 239 1.97 -3.23 -21.42
CA LEU A 239 2.21 -1.84 -21.03
C LEU A 239 2.74 -1.72 -19.59
N ARG A 240 2.28 -2.58 -18.68
CA ARG A 240 2.78 -2.62 -17.29
C ARG A 240 4.24 -3.05 -17.21
N GLN A 241 4.66 -4.00 -18.04
CA GLN A 241 6.07 -4.42 -18.14
C GLN A 241 6.93 -3.31 -18.74
N LEU A 242 6.48 -2.67 -19.83
CA LEU A 242 7.18 -1.52 -20.41
C LEU A 242 7.36 -0.39 -19.38
N ARG A 243 6.32 -0.10 -18.60
CA ARG A 243 6.39 0.87 -17.50
C ARG A 243 7.45 0.53 -16.48
N LEU A 244 7.61 -0.75 -16.11
CA LEU A 244 8.64 -1.20 -15.17
C LEU A 244 10.04 -1.01 -15.75
N VAL A 245 10.23 -1.26 -17.04
CA VAL A 245 11.52 -1.05 -17.71
C VAL A 245 11.88 0.44 -17.71
N ILE A 246 10.97 1.31 -18.17
CA ILE A 246 11.18 2.77 -18.16
C ILE A 246 11.43 3.29 -16.74
N ALA A 247 10.68 2.80 -15.77
CA ALA A 247 10.84 3.18 -14.37
C ALA A 247 12.24 2.87 -13.82
N LYS A 248 12.82 1.73 -14.22
CA LYS A 248 14.20 1.37 -13.87
C LYS A 248 15.22 2.29 -14.55
N GLU A 249 15.04 2.57 -15.85
CA GLU A 249 15.92 3.45 -16.61
C GLU A 249 15.93 4.89 -16.06
N GLU A 250 14.75 5.43 -15.75
CA GLU A 250 14.59 6.76 -15.15
C GLU A 250 14.92 6.77 -13.65
N ALA A 251 15.14 5.58 -13.07
CA ALA A 251 15.34 5.39 -11.65
C ALA A 251 14.24 6.02 -10.79
N MET A 252 12.98 5.85 -11.20
CA MET A 252 11.77 6.44 -10.61
C MET A 252 10.70 5.37 -10.35
N PRO A 253 9.80 5.52 -9.36
CA PRO A 253 8.70 4.58 -9.15
C PRO A 253 7.77 4.44 -10.37
N PRO A 254 7.31 3.22 -10.74
CA PRO A 254 6.57 2.98 -11.98
C PRO A 254 5.32 3.82 -12.19
N TYR A 255 4.55 4.07 -11.12
CA TYR A 255 3.31 4.85 -11.21
C TYR A 255 3.54 6.33 -11.57
N ILE A 256 4.78 6.85 -11.43
CA ILE A 256 5.13 8.22 -11.85
C ILE A 256 5.18 8.33 -13.37
N ILE A 257 5.63 7.27 -14.05
CA ILE A 257 5.63 7.19 -15.52
C ILE A 257 4.18 7.30 -16.02
N PHE A 258 3.36 6.30 -15.72
CA PHE A 258 1.90 6.32 -15.93
C PHE A 258 1.16 5.54 -14.84
N SER A 259 0.00 6.03 -14.41
CA SER A 259 -0.86 5.33 -13.45
C SER A 259 -1.53 4.11 -14.08
N ASP A 260 -1.99 3.15 -13.28
CA ASP A 260 -2.76 2.01 -13.81
C ASP A 260 -4.03 2.48 -14.54
N LYS A 261 -4.69 3.53 -14.03
CA LYS A 261 -5.83 4.16 -14.71
C LYS A 261 -5.45 4.65 -16.11
N THR A 262 -4.28 5.26 -16.25
CA THR A 262 -3.78 5.73 -17.54
C THR A 262 -3.49 4.57 -18.48
N LEU A 263 -2.87 3.49 -18.02
CA LEU A 263 -2.62 2.30 -18.86
C LEU A 263 -3.93 1.62 -19.29
N ILE A 264 -4.92 1.57 -18.42
CA ILE A 264 -6.25 1.02 -18.74
C ILE A 264 -6.94 1.91 -19.78
N ASP A 265 -6.86 3.24 -19.66
CA ASP A 265 -7.43 4.16 -20.64
C ASP A 265 -6.69 4.08 -22.00
N MET A 266 -5.37 3.83 -22.01
CA MET A 266 -4.63 3.49 -23.24
C MET A 266 -5.18 2.21 -23.88
N CYS A 267 -5.45 1.17 -23.08
CA CYS A 267 -6.05 -0.06 -23.60
C CYS A 267 -7.48 0.16 -24.10
N ALA A 268 -8.24 1.04 -23.45
CA ALA A 268 -9.61 1.34 -23.85
C ALA A 268 -9.68 2.09 -25.18
N LYS A 269 -8.81 3.09 -25.38
CA LYS A 269 -8.80 3.97 -26.55
C LYS A 269 -7.97 3.45 -27.71
N VAL A 270 -6.97 2.61 -27.44
CA VAL A 270 -6.07 2.02 -28.44
C VAL A 270 -5.48 3.09 -29.37
N PRO A 271 -4.78 4.10 -28.83
CA PRO A 271 -4.29 5.23 -29.62
C PRO A 271 -3.31 4.76 -30.70
N ARG A 272 -3.49 5.27 -31.91
CA ARG A 272 -2.69 4.95 -33.11
C ARG A 272 -1.70 6.03 -33.47
N ASP A 273 -1.94 7.25 -32.98
CA ASP A 273 -1.07 8.39 -33.20
C ASP A 273 -0.89 9.24 -31.94
N ARG A 274 -0.06 10.27 -32.07
CA ARG A 274 0.22 11.24 -31.01
C ARG A 274 -1.02 11.98 -30.53
N GLN A 275 -1.91 12.37 -31.44
CA GLN A 275 -3.09 13.17 -31.10
C GLN A 275 -4.04 12.33 -30.24
N GLU A 276 -4.30 11.09 -30.65
CA GLU A 276 -5.10 10.13 -29.89
C GLU A 276 -4.47 9.82 -28.53
N MET A 277 -3.15 9.65 -28.47
CA MET A 277 -2.42 9.39 -27.23
C MET A 277 -2.55 10.55 -26.22
N LEU A 278 -2.64 11.80 -26.69
CA LEU A 278 -2.86 12.97 -25.83
C LEU A 278 -4.30 13.06 -25.29
N THR A 279 -5.26 12.36 -25.90
CA THR A 279 -6.62 12.26 -25.36
C THR A 279 -6.71 11.30 -24.17
N VAL A 280 -5.69 10.47 -23.95
CA VAL A 280 -5.65 9.50 -22.84
C VAL A 280 -5.49 10.22 -21.50
N SER A 281 -6.33 9.84 -20.53
CA SER A 281 -6.35 10.41 -19.18
C SER A 281 -5.01 10.23 -18.47
N GLY A 282 -4.35 11.36 -18.17
CA GLY A 282 -3.05 11.38 -17.48
C GLY A 282 -1.84 11.40 -18.43
N VAL A 283 -2.05 11.50 -19.75
CA VAL A 283 -0.99 11.75 -20.74
C VAL A 283 -0.97 13.24 -21.10
N ALA A 284 -0.17 14.01 -20.36
CA ALA A 284 0.12 15.40 -20.72
C ALA A 284 1.27 15.46 -21.75
N GLU A 285 1.41 16.60 -22.43
CA GLU A 285 2.41 16.79 -23.49
C GLU A 285 3.85 16.52 -23.05
N THR A 286 4.21 16.92 -21.82
CA THR A 286 5.52 16.62 -21.22
C THR A 286 5.75 15.12 -21.02
N LYS A 287 4.72 14.39 -20.56
CA LYS A 287 4.80 12.94 -20.39
C LYS A 287 4.82 12.20 -21.71
N PHE A 288 4.09 12.70 -22.73
CA PHE A 288 4.14 12.14 -24.07
C PHE A 288 5.56 12.25 -24.64
N LYS A 289 6.17 13.43 -24.56
CA LYS A 289 7.55 13.65 -25.06
C LYS A 289 8.57 12.75 -24.38
N LYS A 290 8.42 12.49 -23.08
CA LYS A 290 9.36 11.63 -22.34
C LYS A 290 9.13 10.13 -22.55
N TYR A 291 7.88 9.69 -22.49
CA TYR A 291 7.55 8.25 -22.42
C TYR A 291 6.52 7.80 -23.46
N GLY A 292 5.68 8.72 -23.94
CA GLY A 292 4.51 8.43 -24.76
C GLY A 292 4.82 7.67 -26.05
N GLU A 293 5.94 7.97 -26.72
CA GLU A 293 6.30 7.28 -27.97
C GLU A 293 6.53 5.77 -27.78
N ARG A 294 7.19 5.37 -26.68
CA ARG A 294 7.42 3.95 -26.38
C ARG A 294 6.12 3.21 -26.08
N PHE A 295 5.19 3.85 -25.37
CA PHE A 295 3.88 3.26 -25.09
C PHE A 295 3.03 3.20 -26.35
N LEU A 296 3.06 4.23 -27.19
CA LEU A 296 2.36 4.24 -28.48
C LEU A 296 2.87 3.10 -29.38
N ALA A 297 4.19 2.93 -29.48
CA ALA A 297 4.79 1.82 -30.24
C ALA A 297 4.32 0.45 -29.72
N ALA A 298 4.29 0.25 -28.39
CA ALA A 298 3.84 -1.01 -27.80
C ALA A 298 2.35 -1.30 -28.03
N VAL A 299 1.50 -0.27 -28.06
CA VAL A 299 0.08 -0.39 -28.42
C VAL A 299 -0.04 -0.78 -29.90
N THR A 300 0.62 -0.05 -30.80
CA THR A 300 0.57 -0.30 -32.24
C THR A 300 1.08 -1.69 -32.61
N GLU A 301 2.19 -2.12 -32.03
CA GLU A 301 2.75 -3.46 -32.20
C GLU A 301 1.72 -4.54 -31.78
N TYR A 302 1.13 -4.39 -30.60
CA TYR A 302 0.13 -5.35 -30.11
C TYR A 302 -1.10 -5.44 -31.01
N VAL A 303 -1.59 -4.31 -31.51
CA VAL A 303 -2.74 -4.25 -32.44
C VAL A 303 -2.38 -4.90 -33.78
N SER A 304 -1.16 -4.68 -34.29
CA SER A 304 -0.71 -5.34 -35.53
C SER A 304 -0.59 -6.86 -35.39
N GLU A 305 -0.18 -7.34 -34.22
CA GLU A 305 -0.09 -8.78 -33.90
C GLU A 305 -1.48 -9.42 -33.68
N ASN A 306 -2.50 -8.61 -33.37
CA ASN A 306 -3.84 -9.06 -32.99
C ASN A 306 -4.94 -8.21 -33.68
N PRO A 307 -5.04 -8.21 -35.02
CA PRO A 307 -5.88 -7.27 -35.77
C PRO A 307 -7.38 -7.40 -35.46
N ASP A 308 -7.87 -8.60 -35.13
CA ASP A 308 -9.29 -8.87 -34.84
C ASP A 308 -9.62 -8.85 -33.33
N ALA A 309 -8.67 -8.51 -32.47
CA ALA A 309 -8.87 -8.53 -31.04
C ALA A 309 -9.68 -7.33 -30.57
N VAL A 310 -10.87 -7.59 -30.02
CA VAL A 310 -11.64 -6.58 -29.28
C VAL A 310 -10.92 -6.34 -27.94
N ILE A 311 -10.39 -5.14 -27.71
CA ILE A 311 -9.53 -4.83 -26.53
C ILE A 311 -10.37 -4.34 -25.34
N SER A 312 -11.43 -3.59 -25.60
CA SER A 312 -12.33 -3.07 -24.56
C SER A 312 -13.79 -3.26 -24.96
N ILE A 313 -14.65 -3.41 -23.95
CA ILE A 313 -16.09 -3.37 -24.14
C ILE A 313 -16.45 -1.89 -24.07
N GLN A 314 -16.84 -1.28 -25.20
CA GLN A 314 -17.28 0.11 -25.22
C GLN A 314 -18.48 0.25 -24.28
N VAL A 315 -18.28 0.99 -23.19
CA VAL A 315 -19.40 1.55 -22.43
C VAL A 315 -19.68 2.86 -23.11
N GLU A 316 -20.70 2.91 -23.96
CA GLU A 316 -21.27 4.18 -24.39
C GLU A 316 -21.63 4.95 -23.11
N ASN A 317 -20.96 6.07 -22.90
CA ASN A 317 -21.29 6.99 -21.82
C ASN A 317 -22.59 7.69 -22.23
N GLU A 318 -23.72 7.30 -21.63
CA GLU A 318 -24.81 8.25 -21.36
C GLU A 318 -24.40 9.22 -20.24
#